data_AF-A0A480BNY0-F1
#
_entry.id   AF-A0A480BNY0-F1
#
_cell.length_a   1.000
_cell.length_b   1.000
_cell.length_c   1.000
_cell.angle_alpha   90.00
_cell.angle_beta   90.00
_cell.angle_gamma   90.00
#
_symmetry.space_group_name_H-M   'P 1'
#
loop_
_entity.id
_entity.type
_entity.pdbx_description
1 polymer ?
#
loop_
_entity_poly.entity_id
_entity_poly.type
_entity_poly.pdbx_seq_one_letter_code
_entity_poly.pdbx_strand_id
1 'polypeptide(L)'
;MRAVIFDFDGVVAERGFRAALRALAGRRALDYPPLPGLAMQALVDSGYVTGRGSEQAWWQLLQERLGPLGEGGQFRGEVLA
;
A
#
# COMPACT_ATOMS: atom_id res chain seq x y z
N MET A 1 -31.38 -11.38 -11.34
CA MET A 1 -30.27 -10.56 -10.83
C MET A 1 -29.93 -9.51 -11.89
N ARG A 2 -29.74 -8.23 -11.54
CA ARG A 2 -29.55 -7.14 -12.53
C ARG A 2 -28.14 -6.52 -12.57
N ALA A 3 -27.30 -6.77 -11.56
CA ALA A 3 -25.87 -6.43 -11.57
C ALA A 3 -25.10 -7.24 -10.50
N VAL A 4 -23.78 -7.35 -10.67
CA VAL A 4 -22.82 -7.91 -9.69
C VAL A 4 -21.63 -6.94 -9.61
N ILE A 5 -21.11 -6.71 -8.40
CA ILE A 5 -19.93 -5.87 -8.15
C ILE A 5 -18.81 -6.78 -7.64
N PHE A 6 -17.62 -6.64 -8.24
CA PHE A 6 -16.41 -7.32 -7.81
C PHE A 6 -15.40 -6.30 -7.31
N ASP A 7 -14.74 -6.63 -6.21
CA ASP A 7 -13.51 -5.94 -5.83
C ASP A 7 -12.38 -6.32 -6.81
N PHE A 8 -11.32 -5.53 -6.85
CA PHE A 8 -10.19 -5.79 -7.75
C PHE A 8 -9.13 -6.69 -7.07
N ASP A 9 -8.52 -6.23 -5.98
CA ASP A 9 -7.41 -6.90 -5.31
C ASP A 9 -7.86 -8.19 -4.58
N GLY A 10 -7.30 -9.33 -4.97
CA GLY A 10 -7.63 -10.63 -4.39
C GLY A 10 -8.97 -11.23 -4.82
N VAL A 11 -9.67 -10.61 -5.78
CA VAL A 11 -10.91 -11.13 -6.36
C VAL A 11 -10.76 -11.27 -7.88
N VAL A 12 -10.53 -10.16 -8.59
CA VAL A 12 -10.26 -10.18 -10.03
C VAL A 12 -8.77 -10.32 -10.33
N ALA A 13 -7.92 -9.74 -9.48
CA ALA A 13 -6.46 -9.84 -9.55
C ALA A 13 -5.89 -10.57 -8.31
N GLU A 14 -4.63 -11.01 -8.39
CA GLU A 14 -3.91 -11.53 -7.23
C GLU A 14 -3.72 -10.43 -6.16
N ARG A 15 -3.56 -10.83 -4.88
CA ARG A 15 -3.42 -9.92 -3.72
C ARG A 15 -2.06 -9.21 -3.70
N GLY A 16 -1.80 -8.36 -4.67
CA GLY A 16 -0.49 -7.69 -4.85
C GLY A 16 -0.16 -6.74 -3.71
N PHE A 17 -1.13 -5.96 -3.22
CA PHE A 17 -0.86 -4.94 -2.20
C PHE A 17 -0.43 -5.56 -0.86
N ARG A 18 -1.15 -6.57 -0.37
CA ARG A 18 -0.81 -7.25 0.89
C ARG A 18 0.48 -8.05 0.77
N ALA A 19 0.72 -8.69 -0.38
CA ALA A 19 1.97 -9.40 -0.64
C ALA A 19 3.17 -8.44 -0.61
N ALA A 20 3.06 -7.28 -1.25
CA ALA A 20 4.09 -6.25 -1.23
C ALA A 20 4.40 -5.75 0.19
N LEU A 21 3.37 -5.49 1.01
CA LEU A 21 3.57 -5.11 2.41
C LEU A 21 4.23 -6.23 3.23
N ARG A 22 3.96 -7.50 2.92
CA ARG A 22 4.59 -8.64 3.61
C ARG A 22 6.07 -8.73 3.26
N ALA A 23 6.41 -8.52 1.99
CA ALA A 23 7.80 -8.45 1.55
C ALA A 23 8.53 -7.26 2.18
N LEU A 24 7.90 -6.08 2.23
CA LEU A 24 8.43 -4.89 2.91
C LEU A 24 8.73 -5.17 4.38
N ALA A 25 7.79 -5.78 5.10
CA ALA A 25 7.96 -6.11 6.51
C ALA A 25 9.18 -7.02 6.74
N GLY A 26 9.33 -8.07 5.92
CA GLY A 26 10.46 -8.98 5.98
C GLY A 26 11.81 -8.32 5.71
N ARG A 27 11.87 -7.38 4.75
CA ARG A 27 13.12 -6.67 4.39
C ARG A 27 13.52 -5.60 5.39
N ARG A 28 12.55 -5.01 6.10
CA ARG A 28 12.77 -3.85 6.99
C ARG A 28 12.62 -4.17 8.47
N ALA A 29 12.50 -5.44 8.84
CA ALA A 29 12.26 -5.89 10.21
C ALA A 29 11.07 -5.15 10.86
N LEU A 30 10.03 -4.87 10.08
CA LEU A 30 8.80 -4.24 10.57
C LEU A 30 7.82 -5.32 11.00
N ASP A 31 7.04 -5.02 12.04
CA ASP A 31 5.93 -5.87 12.41
C ASP A 31 4.86 -5.84 11.32
N TYR A 32 4.61 -7.00 10.72
CA TYR A 32 3.60 -7.11 9.67
C TYR A 32 2.17 -6.89 10.15
N PRO A 33 1.69 -7.42 11.29
CA PRO A 33 0.29 -7.24 11.68
C PRO A 33 -0.21 -5.78 11.70
N PRO A 34 0.53 -4.78 12.22
CA PRO A 34 0.10 -3.38 12.18
C PRO A 34 0.28 -2.72 10.80
N LEU A 35 1.19 -3.23 9.95
CA LEU A 35 1.61 -2.56 8.72
C LEU A 35 0.48 -2.36 7.68
N PRO A 36 -0.34 -3.37 7.31
CA PRO A 36 -1.47 -3.17 6.39
C PRO A 36 -2.46 -2.11 6.84
N GLY A 37 -2.73 -2.01 8.14
CA GLY A 37 -3.62 -1.00 8.69
C GLY A 37 -3.06 0.41 8.50
N LEU A 38 -1.78 0.59 8.87
CA LEU A 38 -1.08 1.88 8.73
C LEU A 38 -0.94 2.31 7.27
N ALA A 39 -0.61 1.38 6.38
CA ALA A 39 -0.51 1.63 4.95
C ALA A 39 -1.86 2.01 4.33
N MET A 40 -2.94 1.35 4.73
CA MET A 40 -4.29 1.66 4.27
C MET A 40 -4.78 3.02 4.76
N GLN A 41 -4.56 3.33 6.04
CA GLN A 41 -4.87 4.67 6.56
C GLN A 41 -4.07 5.74 5.80
N ALA A 42 -2.79 5.51 5.50
CA ALA A 42 -1.99 6.46 4.74
C ALA A 42 -2.53 6.68 3.32
N LEU A 43 -3.10 5.66 2.65
CA LEU A 43 -3.74 5.82 1.32
C LEU A 43 -4.95 6.77 1.37
N VAL A 44 -5.72 6.71 2.46
CA VAL A 44 -6.88 7.57 2.69
C VAL A 44 -6.43 8.98 3.04
N ASP A 45 -5.55 9.10 4.02
CA ASP A 45 -5.12 10.37 4.60
C ASP A 45 -4.28 11.20 3.62
N SER A 46 -3.51 10.55 2.74
CA SER A 46 -2.82 11.24 1.65
C SER A 46 -3.75 11.72 0.54
N GLY A 47 -5.00 11.27 0.51
CA GLY A 47 -5.97 11.56 -0.55
C GLY A 47 -5.74 10.75 -1.84
N TYR A 48 -4.75 9.85 -1.88
CA TYR A 48 -4.38 9.08 -3.08
C TYR A 48 -5.56 8.27 -3.64
N VAL A 49 -6.26 7.52 -2.79
CA VAL A 49 -7.41 6.70 -3.22
C VAL A 49 -8.58 7.53 -3.74
N THR A 50 -8.68 8.81 -3.35
CA THR A 50 -9.73 9.74 -3.79
C THR A 50 -9.30 10.62 -4.97
N GLY A 51 -8.07 10.46 -5.48
CA GLY A 51 -7.50 11.29 -6.55
C GLY A 51 -7.17 12.73 -6.14
N ARG A 52 -7.17 13.04 -4.83
CA ARG A 52 -6.86 14.37 -4.27
C ARG A 52 -5.40 14.53 -3.85
N GLY A 53 -4.64 13.44 -3.86
CA GLY A 53 -3.21 13.44 -3.56
C GLY A 53 -2.45 12.47 -4.45
N SER A 54 -1.13 12.51 -4.34
CA SER A 54 -0.24 11.71 -5.18
C SER A 54 0.24 10.43 -4.47
N GLU A 55 0.71 9.47 -5.25
CA GLU A 55 1.40 8.29 -4.74
C GLU A 55 2.62 8.67 -3.90
N GLN A 56 3.29 9.77 -4.26
CA GLN A 56 4.42 10.29 -3.51
C GLN A 56 4.01 10.83 -2.14
N ALA A 57 2.86 11.51 -2.04
CA ALA A 57 2.31 11.97 -0.77
C ALA A 57 1.94 10.78 0.14
N TRP A 58 1.38 9.72 -0.44
CA TRP A 58 1.17 8.46 0.29
C TRP A 58 2.49 7.90 0.85
N TRP A 59 3.54 7.87 0.02
CA TRP A 59 4.82 7.32 0.45
C TRP A 59 5.50 8.13 1.56
N GLN A 60 5.39 9.46 1.49
CA GLN A 60 5.89 10.35 2.55
C GLN A 60 5.17 10.06 3.87
N LEU A 61 3.83 10.02 3.84
CA LEU A 61 3.02 9.79 5.03
C LEU A 61 3.25 8.41 5.65
N LEU A 62 3.49 7.39 4.83
CA LEU A 62 3.78 6.05 5.32
C LEU A 62 5.16 5.96 5.98
N GLN A 63 6.16 6.69 5.46
CA GLN A 63 7.48 6.82 6.11
C GLN A 63 7.43 7.61 7.41
N GLU A 64 6.60 8.66 7.48
CA GLU A 64 6.39 9.40 8.74
C GLU A 64 5.84 8.48 9.86
N ARG A 65 5.01 7.49 9.50
CA ARG A 65 4.39 6.55 10.45
C ARG A 65 5.29 5.38 10.87
N LEU A 66 6.12 4.90 9.95
CA LEU A 66 6.90 3.66 10.12
C LEU A 66 8.40 3.92 10.31
N GLY A 67 8.83 5.16 10.16
CA GLY A 67 10.23 5.54 10.05
C GLY A 67 10.74 5.47 8.60
N PRO A 68 12.02 5.82 8.36
CA PRO A 68 12.59 5.88 7.03
C PRO A 68 12.54 4.52 6.31
N LEU A 69 11.79 4.44 5.22
CA LEU A 69 11.69 3.23 4.38
C LEU A 69 12.60 3.31 3.15
N GLY A 70 13.12 4.50 2.81
CA GLY A 70 13.96 4.74 1.63
C GLY A 70 13.19 5.47 0.53
N GLU A 71 13.85 5.70 -0.62
CA GLU A 71 13.20 6.42 -1.72
C GLU A 71 12.00 5.64 -2.27
N GLY A 72 10.86 6.32 -2.38
CA GLY A 72 9.60 5.68 -2.73
C GLY A 72 9.59 4.96 -4.08
N GLY A 73 10.46 5.38 -5.01
CA GLY A 73 10.62 4.76 -6.33
C GLY A 73 11.17 3.34 -6.31
N GLN A 74 11.93 2.94 -5.26
CA GLN A 74 12.49 1.59 -5.16
C GLN A 74 11.41 0.52 -4.92
N PHE A 75 10.31 0.88 -4.26
CA PHE A 75 9.24 -0.07 -3.94
C PHE A 75 8.18 -0.22 -5.03
N ARG A 76 8.03 0.79 -5.90
CA ARG A 76 7.08 0.72 -7.02
C ARG A 76 7.38 -0.46 -7.94
N GLY A 77 8.66 -0.71 -8.22
CA GLY A 77 9.10 -1.87 -9.00
C GLY A 77 8.89 -3.22 -8.30
N GLU A 78 8.74 -3.23 -6.98
CA GLU A 78 8.49 -4.45 -6.19
C GLU A 78 7.00 -4.74 -5.99
N VAL A 79 6.14 -3.72 -6.06
CA VAL A 79 4.67 -3.84 -5.90
C VAL A 79 3.98 -4.13 -7.23
N LEU A 80 4.56 -3.71 -8.36
CA LEU A 80 3.97 -3.82 -9.71
C LEU A 80 4.62 -4.90 -10.60
N ALA A 81 5.50 -5.74 -10.06
CA ALA A 81 6.14 -6.84 -10.79
C ALA A 81 5.28 -8.10 -10.85
#